data_AF-Q111V1-F1
#
_entry.id   AF-Q111V1-F1
#
_cell.length_a   1.000
_cell.length_b   1.000
_cell.length_c   1.000
_cell.angle_alpha   90.00
_cell.angle_beta   90.00
_cell.angle_gamma   90.00
#
_symmetry.space_group_name_H-M   'P 1'
#
loop_
_entity.id
_entity.type
_entity.pdbx_description
1 polymer ?
#
loop_
_entity_poly.entity_id
_entity_poly.type
_entity_poly.pdbx_seq_one_letter_code
_entity_poly.pdbx_strand_id
1 'polypeptide(L)' 'MEGIVGRPIKKNFVEKARGDARHTSADISSYRKILGYQPQVSLTEGLRQEWEWMKSL' A
#
# COMPACT_ATOMS: atom_id res chain seq x y z
N MET A 1 -0.36 -3.85 8.23
CA MET A 1 -0.63 -2.75 9.18
C MET A 1 -0.51 -3.18 10.63
N GLU A 2 -1.27 -4.15 11.16
CA GLU A 2 -1.19 -4.52 12.59
C GLU A 2 0.24 -4.88 13.06
N GLY A 3 1.02 -5.61 12.25
CA GLY A 3 2.43 -5.90 12.55
C GLY A 3 3.38 -4.69 12.48
N ILE A 4 2.99 -3.59 11.81
CA ILE A 4 3.74 -2.33 11.77
C ILE A 4 3.36 -1.47 12.98
N VAL A 5 2.06 -1.39 13.30
CA VAL A 5 1.52 -0.60 14.41
C VAL A 5 1.82 -1.27 15.77
N GLY A 6 2.08 -2.58 15.80
CA GLY A 6 2.42 -3.34 17.00
C GLY A 6 1.21 -3.68 17.90
N ARG A 7 -0.01 -3.47 17.41
CA ARG A 7 -1.25 -3.77 18.13
C ARG A 7 -2.40 -4.10 17.16
N PRO A 8 -3.44 -4.80 17.62
CA PRO A 8 -4.63 -5.06 16.82
C PRO A 8 -5.32 -3.76 16.37
N ILE A 9 -5.89 -3.77 15.16
CA ILE A 9 -6.66 -2.68 14.59
C ILE A 9 -8.12 -3.10 14.55
N LYS A 10 -8.99 -2.30 15.21
CA LYS A 10 -10.43 -2.50 15.15
C LYS A 10 -10.92 -2.21 13.72
N LYS A 11 -11.43 -3.24 13.05
CA LYS A 11 -11.99 -3.15 11.69
C LYS A 11 -13.52 -3.12 11.76
N ASN A 12 -14.13 -2.18 11.04
CA ASN A 12 -15.57 -2.17 10.79
C ASN A 12 -15.81 -2.57 9.33
N PHE A 13 -16.47 -3.70 9.08
CA PHE A 13 -16.78 -4.15 7.73
C PHE A 13 -18.11 -3.55 7.30
N VAL A 14 -18.07 -2.75 6.25
CA VAL A 14 -19.24 -2.05 5.68
C VAL A 14 -19.52 -2.54 4.27
N GLU A 15 -20.64 -2.11 3.69
CA GLU A 15 -20.97 -2.43 2.31
C GLU A 15 -19.91 -1.92 1.33
N LYS A 16 -19.76 -2.63 0.21
CA LYS A 16 -18.82 -2.23 -0.85
C LYS A 16 -19.27 -0.91 -1.46
N ALA A 17 -18.33 0.00 -1.67
CA ALA A 17 -18.63 1.23 -2.37
C ALA A 17 -19.03 0.93 -3.83
N ARG A 18 -20.11 1.57 -4.28
CA ARG A 18 -20.62 1.41 -5.65
C ARG A 18 -19.60 1.95 -6.64
N GLY A 19 -19.13 1.09 -7.54
CA GLY A 19 -18.16 1.45 -8.57
C GLY A 19 -16.72 1.00 -8.28
N ASP A 20 -16.44 0.47 -7.08
CA ASP A 20 -15.10 -0.01 -6.75
C ASP A 20 -14.74 -1.29 -7.53
N ALA A 21 -13.61 -1.22 -8.25
CA ALA A 21 -13.01 -2.39 -8.86
C ALA A 21 -12.47 -3.34 -7.78
N ARG A 22 -12.86 -4.62 -7.85
CA ARG A 22 -12.50 -5.62 -6.83
C ARG A 22 -10.99 -5.94 -6.81
N HIS A 23 -10.37 -5.99 -7.98
CA HIS A 23 -8.96 -6.31 -8.16
C HIS A 23 -8.38 -5.41 -9.22
N THR A 24 -7.28 -4.73 -8.88
CA THR A 24 -6.53 -3.88 -9.79
C THR A 24 -5.04 -4.20 -9.64
N SER A 25 -4.34 -4.17 -10.76
CA SER A 25 -2.89 -4.39 -10.83
C SER A 25 -2.37 -3.73 -12.11
N ALA A 26 -1.13 -3.26 -12.07
CA ALA A 26 -0.46 -2.69 -13.24
C ALA A 26 0.60 -3.66 -13.76
N ASP A 27 0.61 -3.89 -15.07
CA ASP A 27 1.82 -4.40 -15.73
C ASP A 27 2.81 -3.25 -15.91
N ILE A 28 4.00 -3.41 -15.35
CA ILE A 28 5.09 -2.42 -15.38
C ILE A 28 6.22 -2.82 -16.34
N SER A 29 6.00 -3.81 -17.21
CA SER A 29 6.97 -4.28 -18.21
C SER A 29 7.54 -3.14 -19.07
N SER A 30 6.67 -2.26 -19.59
CA SER A 30 7.09 -1.10 -20.39
C SER A 30 7.96 -0.11 -19.62
N TYR A 31 7.63 0.15 -18.34
CA TYR A 31 8.40 1.04 -17.48
C TYR A 31 9.80 0.48 -17.20
N ARG A 32 9.88 -0.83 -16.92
CA ARG A 32 11.17 -1.54 -16.77
C ARG A 32 12.01 -1.42 -18.05
N LYS A 33 11.40 -1.60 -19.22
CA LYS A 33 12.11 -1.61 -20.51
C LYS A 33 12.57 -0.22 -20.95
N ILE A 34 11.71 0.79 -20.85
CA ILE A 34 11.97 2.13 -21.42
C ILE A 34 12.74 3.00 -20.43
N LEU A 35 12.44 2.89 -19.14
CA LEU A 35 12.99 3.77 -18.11
C LEU A 35 13.99 3.08 -17.18
N GLY A 36 14.21 1.77 -17.33
CA GLY A 36 14.98 1.00 -16.35
C GLY A 36 14.33 0.97 -14.97
N TYR A 37 13.03 1.27 -14.88
CA TYR A 37 12.35 1.45 -13.60
C TYR A 37 12.22 0.13 -12.85
N GLN A 38 12.63 0.13 -11.58
CA GLN A 38 12.40 -0.96 -10.65
C GLN A 38 11.83 -0.40 -9.34
N PRO A 39 10.73 -0.96 -8.79
CA PRO A 39 10.24 -0.57 -7.47
C PRO A 39 11.32 -0.79 -6.42
N GLN A 40 11.68 0.26 -5.69
CA GLN A 40 12.74 0.23 -4.67
C GLN A 40 12.19 0.00 -3.26
N VAL A 41 10.91 0.31 -3.05
CA VAL A 41 10.27 0.25 -1.74
C VAL A 41 9.21 -0.85 -1.77
N SER A 42 9.32 -1.81 -0.86
CA SER A 42 8.28 -2.83 -0.67
C SER A 42 7.05 -2.24 0.02
N LEU A 43 5.90 -2.90 -0.10
CA LEU A 43 4.68 -2.46 0.58
C LEU A 43 4.89 -2.32 2.10
N THR A 44 5.54 -3.29 2.74
CA THR A 44 5.80 -3.26 4.19
C THR A 44 6.66 -2.08 4.60
N GLU A 45 7.68 -1.76 3.80
CA GLU A 45 8.59 -0.67 4.09
C GLU A 45 7.92 0.70 3.89
N GLY A 46 7.20 0.88 2.79
CA GLY A 46 6.45 2.12 2.55
C GLY A 46 5.39 2.37 3.62
N LEU A 47 4.66 1.34 4.04
CA LEU A 47 3.68 1.45 5.13
C LEU A 47 4.33 1.78 6.50
N ARG A 48 5.57 1.35 6.74
CA ARG A 48 6.31 1.70 7.97
C ARG A 48 6.72 3.17 7.94
N GLN A 49 7.26 3.65 6.82
CA GLN A 49 7.66 5.05 6.66
C GLN A 49 6.47 5.99 6.84
N GLU A 50 5.33 5.65 6.23
CA GLU A 50 4.07 6.39 6.39
C GLU A 50 3.61 6.45 7.86
N TRP A 51 3.66 5.32 8.56
CA TRP A 51 3.26 5.25 9.97
C TRP A 51 4.14 6.12 10.87
N GLU A 52 5.46 6.09 10.67
CA GLU A 52 6.39 6.92 11.43
C GLU A 52 6.22 8.41 11.11
N TRP A 53 5.95 8.77 9.86
CA TRP A 53 5.61 10.14 9.48
C TRP A 53 4.34 10.62 10.18
N MET A 54 3.25 9.83 10.14
CA MET A 54 1.99 10.16 10.80
C MET A 54 2.12 10.35 12.31
N LYS A 55 3.04 9.65 12.97
CA LYS A 55 3.32 9.83 14.41
C LYS A 55 4.09 11.11 14.73
N SER A 56 4.78 11.67 13.74
CA SER A 56 5.61 12.88 13.90
C SER A 56 4.84 14.19 13.68
N LEU A 57 3.59 14.09 13.21
CA LEU A 57 2.64 15.19 13.10
C LEU A 57 1.96 15.47 14.45
#